data_AF-A0A6L3EVS3-F1
#
_entry.id   AF-A0A6L3EVS3-F1
#
_cell.length_a   1.000
_cell.length_b   1.000
_cell.length_c   1.000
_cell.angle_alpha   90.00
_cell.angle_beta   90.00
_cell.angle_gamma   90.00
#
_symmetry.space_group_name_H-M   'P 1'
#
loop_
_entity.id
_entity.type
_entity.pdbx_description
1 polymer ?
#
loop_
_entity_poly.entity_id
_entity_poly.type
_entity_poly.pdbx_seq_one_letter_code
_entity_poly.pdbx_strand_id
1 'polypeptide(L)'
;TRLILSSLLAFFAIGIIANLGMTFGNWLEGQLGSFDFVGRFLSLTVEASQVLSPGIVGLLIGLVSMSFGSRYGQEAVLRISGMPARILTAVTSAIGTGVLIYGLGSGLNWLYQYDEPELWTTYPAIIAAVIMLVAGFFIDAKRPFPIGAVTYTLTRSLLNIIRSIEPLIYVIVFAVWVGIGPFAGILALTGHTIAALGKLFSEQVENISEGPLEAITATGANRLQTIVFGVIPQIVPPYIAFTLYRWDINVRFSTVIGFGGGGGIGFVLVQNINLLQYRQASVMMIAIAIVVMSLDYISSRIRTRII
;
A
#
# COMPACT_ATOMS: atom_id res chain seq x y z
N THR A 1 0.03 -31.40 -2.13
CA THR A 1 -0.87 -31.71 -0.99
C THR A 1 -0.62 -30.82 0.22
N ARG A 2 0.60 -30.74 0.78
CA ARG A 2 0.90 -29.89 1.97
C ARG A 2 0.65 -28.39 1.76
N LEU A 3 0.99 -27.86 0.57
CA LEU A 3 0.84 -26.43 0.23
C LEU A 3 -0.63 -26.00 0.08
N ILE A 4 -1.47 -26.88 -0.47
CA ILE A 4 -2.92 -26.65 -0.61
C ILE A 4 -3.59 -26.68 0.77
N LEU A 5 -3.20 -27.64 1.62
CA LEU A 5 -3.70 -27.76 2.99
C LEU A 5 -3.32 -26.53 3.84
N SER A 6 -2.07 -26.04 3.71
CA SER A 6 -1.63 -24.84 4.41
C SER A 6 -2.35 -23.57 3.93
N SER A 7 -2.62 -23.46 2.62
CA SER A 7 -3.39 -22.32 2.09
C SER A 7 -4.83 -22.35 2.59
N LEU A 8 -5.50 -23.50 2.56
CA LEU A 8 -6.87 -23.65 3.08
C LEU A 8 -6.95 -23.36 4.59
N LEU A 9 -5.98 -23.83 5.37
CA LEU A 9 -5.88 -23.51 6.80
C LEU A 9 -5.64 -22.02 7.05
N ALA A 10 -4.83 -21.36 6.23
CA ALA A 10 -4.61 -19.93 6.32
C ALA A 10 -5.90 -19.14 6.03
N PHE A 11 -6.66 -19.51 5.00
CA PHE A 11 -7.96 -18.90 4.70
C PHE A 11 -8.97 -19.09 5.83
N PHE A 12 -9.05 -20.31 6.37
CA PHE A 12 -9.94 -20.61 7.49
C PHE A 12 -9.56 -19.81 8.74
N ALA A 13 -8.25 -19.70 9.03
CA ALA A 13 -7.75 -18.88 10.13
C ALA A 13 -8.06 -17.39 9.94
N ILE A 14 -7.90 -16.84 8.73
CA ILE A 14 -8.27 -15.45 8.41
C ILE A 14 -9.78 -15.23 8.63
N GLY A 15 -10.63 -16.16 8.18
CA GLY A 15 -12.07 -16.10 8.38
C GLY A 15 -12.48 -16.11 9.86
N ILE A 16 -11.84 -16.96 10.68
CA ILE A 16 -12.08 -17.00 12.12
C ILE A 16 -11.61 -15.71 12.81
N ILE A 17 -10.39 -15.26 12.53
CA ILE A 17 -9.83 -14.03 13.10
C ILE A 17 -10.73 -12.84 12.74
N ALA A 18 -11.25 -12.81 11.52
CA ALA A 18 -12.15 -11.76 11.09
C ALA A 18 -13.53 -11.84 11.77
N ASN A 19 -14.12 -13.02 11.94
CA ASN A 19 -15.39 -13.13 12.69
C ASN A 19 -15.22 -12.77 14.18
N LEU A 20 -14.09 -13.13 14.78
CA LEU A 20 -13.75 -12.71 16.14
C LEU A 20 -13.55 -11.20 16.23
N GLY A 21 -12.85 -10.61 15.25
CA GLY A 21 -12.61 -9.18 15.15
C GLY A 21 -13.91 -8.38 14.99
N MET A 22 -14.84 -8.82 14.15
CA MET A 22 -16.16 -8.18 14.03
C MET A 22 -16.97 -8.27 15.31
N THR A 23 -17.00 -9.46 15.92
CA THR A 23 -17.73 -9.67 17.18
C THR A 23 -17.19 -8.79 18.29
N PHE A 24 -15.86 -8.69 18.39
CA PHE A 24 -15.17 -7.82 19.34
C PHE A 24 -15.41 -6.33 19.05
N GLY A 25 -15.36 -5.91 17.79
CA GLY A 25 -15.64 -4.53 17.37
C GLY A 25 -17.08 -4.11 17.71
N ASN A 26 -18.05 -4.94 17.36
CA ASN A 26 -19.47 -4.71 17.66
C ASN A 26 -19.73 -4.73 19.18
N TRP A 27 -19.04 -5.59 19.92
CA TRP A 27 -19.12 -5.59 21.38
C TRP A 27 -18.55 -4.30 21.99
N LEU A 28 -17.42 -3.81 21.48
CA LEU A 28 -16.82 -2.53 21.90
C LEU A 28 -17.74 -1.34 21.60
N GLU A 29 -18.42 -1.34 20.45
CA GLU A 29 -19.39 -0.30 20.08
C GLU A 29 -20.53 -0.20 21.10
N GLY A 30 -20.94 -1.30 21.73
CA GLY A 30 -22.00 -1.27 22.75
C GLY A 30 -21.55 -0.80 24.13
N GLN A 31 -20.25 -0.64 24.38
CA GLN A 31 -19.68 -0.42 25.72
C GLN A 31 -19.00 0.94 25.90
N LEU A 32 -18.67 1.65 24.81
CA LEU A 32 -17.72 2.77 24.84
C LEU A 32 -18.35 4.18 24.88
N GLY A 33 -19.67 4.31 24.73
CA GLY A 33 -20.38 5.59 24.75
C GLY A 33 -19.80 6.60 23.76
N SER A 34 -19.14 7.66 24.24
CA SER A 34 -18.53 8.66 23.35
C SER A 34 -17.37 8.12 22.48
N PHE A 35 -16.85 6.93 22.79
CA PHE A 35 -15.76 6.28 22.05
C PHE A 35 -16.24 5.13 21.14
N ASP A 36 -17.54 5.01 20.89
CA ASP A 36 -18.12 3.96 20.03
C ASP A 36 -17.52 3.91 18.62
N PHE A 37 -17.00 5.04 18.13
CA PHE A 37 -16.27 5.13 16.85
C PHE A 37 -15.06 4.17 16.77
N VAL A 38 -14.44 3.81 17.90
CA VAL A 38 -13.34 2.85 17.96
C VAL A 38 -13.84 1.43 17.68
N GLY A 39 -14.98 1.06 18.26
CA GLY A 39 -15.65 -0.21 17.99
C GLY A 39 -16.05 -0.32 16.52
N ARG A 40 -16.67 0.73 15.97
CA ARG A 40 -17.01 0.84 14.53
C ARG A 40 -15.80 0.75 13.62
N PHE A 41 -14.71 1.41 13.98
CA PHE A 41 -13.48 1.34 13.19
C PHE A 41 -12.94 -0.09 13.13
N LEU A 42 -12.92 -0.81 14.26
CA LEU A 42 -12.46 -2.20 14.29
C LEU A 42 -13.38 -3.11 13.48
N SER A 43 -14.70 -3.02 13.67
CA SER A 43 -15.65 -3.85 12.93
C SER A 43 -15.56 -3.60 11.43
N LEU A 44 -15.56 -2.34 10.99
CA LEU A 44 -15.48 -1.99 9.58
C LEU A 44 -14.10 -2.26 8.96
N THR A 45 -13.01 -2.22 9.75
CA THR A 45 -11.69 -2.67 9.28
C THR A 45 -11.67 -4.14 8.98
N VAL A 46 -12.32 -4.92 9.84
CA VAL A 46 -12.41 -6.36 9.66
C VAL A 46 -13.36 -6.71 8.52
N GLU A 47 -14.50 -6.02 8.40
CA GLU A 47 -15.42 -6.16 7.27
C GLU A 47 -14.74 -5.81 5.94
N ALA A 48 -14.04 -4.67 5.87
CA ALA A 48 -13.25 -4.30 4.69
C ALA A 48 -12.21 -5.36 4.36
N SER A 49 -11.51 -5.91 5.36
CA SER A 49 -10.55 -6.99 5.17
C SER A 49 -11.22 -8.26 4.64
N GLN A 50 -12.41 -8.61 5.12
CA GLN A 50 -13.17 -9.75 4.61
C GLN A 50 -13.62 -9.54 3.17
N VAL A 51 -14.11 -8.35 2.84
CA VAL A 51 -14.55 -8.00 1.48
C VAL A 51 -13.36 -8.02 0.51
N LEU A 52 -12.22 -7.43 0.90
CA LEU A 52 -10.98 -7.37 0.10
C LEU A 52 -10.26 -8.72 -0.03
N SER A 53 -10.40 -9.60 0.97
CA SER A 53 -9.62 -10.84 1.04
C SER A 53 -9.75 -11.77 -0.18
N PRO A 54 -10.93 -12.04 -0.78
CA PRO A 54 -11.04 -12.96 -1.90
C PRO A 54 -10.34 -12.40 -3.14
N GLY A 55 -10.44 -11.09 -3.37
CA GLY A 55 -9.77 -10.40 -4.48
C GLY A 55 -8.24 -10.41 -4.32
N ILE A 56 -7.75 -10.01 -3.15
CA ILE A 56 -6.30 -9.98 -2.85
C ILE A 56 -5.71 -11.39 -2.90
N VAL A 57 -6.35 -12.36 -2.25
CA VAL A 57 -5.79 -13.70 -2.21
C VAL A 57 -5.94 -14.42 -3.56
N GLY A 58 -7.01 -14.17 -4.31
CA GLY A 58 -7.13 -14.62 -5.69
C GLY A 58 -5.98 -14.11 -6.57
N LEU A 59 -5.67 -12.82 -6.49
CA LEU A 59 -4.51 -12.21 -7.16
C LEU A 59 -3.19 -12.83 -6.70
N LEU A 60 -2.97 -12.98 -5.39
CA LEU A 60 -1.74 -13.57 -4.84
C LEU A 60 -1.56 -15.03 -5.27
N ILE A 61 -2.62 -15.84 -5.24
CA ILE A 61 -2.59 -17.22 -5.72
C ILE A 61 -2.27 -17.25 -7.21
N GLY A 62 -2.87 -16.36 -8.00
CA GLY A 62 -2.57 -16.21 -9.42
C GLY A 62 -1.09 -15.90 -9.66
N LEU A 63 -0.56 -14.89 -8.96
CA LEU A 63 0.85 -14.48 -9.06
C LEU A 63 1.83 -15.57 -8.59
N VAL A 64 1.53 -16.23 -7.46
CA VAL A 64 2.35 -17.32 -6.91
C VAL A 64 2.35 -18.52 -7.86
N SER A 65 1.17 -18.93 -8.33
CA SER A 65 1.02 -20.01 -9.31
C SER A 65 1.74 -19.69 -10.61
N MET A 66 1.71 -18.42 -11.05
CA MET A 66 2.49 -17.96 -12.20
C MET A 66 4.00 -18.02 -11.94
N SER A 67 4.48 -17.65 -10.75
CA SER A 67 5.92 -17.71 -10.42
C SER A 67 6.45 -19.14 -10.41
N PHE A 68 5.69 -20.07 -9.81
CA PHE A 68 6.04 -21.49 -9.79
C PHE A 68 5.90 -22.11 -11.18
N GLY A 69 4.80 -21.83 -11.87
CA GLY A 69 4.56 -22.31 -13.23
C GLY A 69 5.62 -21.83 -14.22
N SER A 70 6.08 -20.60 -14.09
CA SER A 70 7.18 -20.05 -14.90
C SER A 70 8.51 -20.75 -14.60
N ARG A 71 8.84 -20.97 -13.32
CA ARG A 71 10.10 -21.63 -12.92
C ARG A 71 10.16 -23.09 -13.37
N TYR A 72 9.12 -23.87 -13.09
CA TYR A 72 9.04 -25.27 -13.53
C TYR A 72 8.90 -25.39 -15.04
N GLY A 73 8.18 -24.47 -15.68
CA GLY A 73 8.04 -24.40 -17.13
C GLY A 73 9.38 -24.14 -17.82
N GLN A 74 10.17 -23.19 -17.31
CA GLN A 74 11.51 -22.92 -17.82
C GLN A 74 12.48 -24.10 -17.60
N GLU A 75 12.46 -24.74 -16.44
CA GLU A 75 13.28 -25.94 -16.19
C GLU A 75 12.92 -27.09 -17.15
N ALA A 76 11.63 -27.28 -17.47
CA ALA A 76 11.19 -28.29 -18.42
C ALA A 76 11.58 -27.94 -19.87
N VAL A 77 11.48 -26.67 -20.25
CA VAL A 77 11.88 -26.17 -21.57
C VAL A 77 13.39 -26.26 -21.77
N LEU A 78 14.21 -26.03 -20.73
CA LEU A 78 15.67 -26.11 -20.82
C LEU A 78 16.19 -27.54 -21.01
N ARG A 79 15.41 -28.56 -20.62
CA ARG A 79 15.76 -29.98 -20.79
C ARG A 79 15.52 -30.52 -22.20
N ILE A 80 14.84 -29.76 -23.07
CA ILE A 80 14.39 -30.19 -24.38
C ILE A 80 14.86 -29.17 -25.43
N SER A 81 15.30 -29.61 -26.60
CA SER A 81 15.74 -28.72 -27.69
C SER A 81 14.93 -28.93 -28.96
N GLY A 82 14.74 -27.87 -29.75
CA GLY A 82 14.08 -27.92 -31.05
C GLY A 82 12.57 -27.67 -31.01
N MET A 83 11.82 -28.27 -31.94
CA MET A 83 10.38 -28.05 -32.10
C MET A 83 9.54 -28.37 -30.84
N PRO A 84 9.83 -29.44 -30.07
CA PRO A 84 9.07 -29.72 -28.85
C PRO A 84 9.24 -28.64 -27.78
N ALA A 85 10.42 -28.02 -27.70
CA ALA A 85 10.69 -26.92 -26.77
C ALA A 85 9.89 -25.65 -27.14
N ARG A 86 9.74 -25.36 -28.45
CA ARG A 86 8.89 -24.25 -28.93
C ARG A 86 7.42 -24.47 -28.63
N ILE A 87 6.92 -25.69 -28.86
CA ILE A 87 5.53 -26.05 -28.53
C ILE A 87 5.28 -25.90 -27.03
N LEU A 88 6.19 -26.43 -26.21
CA LEU A 88 6.08 -26.34 -24.75
C LEU A 88 6.12 -24.88 -24.27
N THR A 89 7.00 -24.05 -24.83
CA THR A 89 7.11 -22.62 -24.51
C THR A 89 5.84 -21.87 -24.91
N ALA A 90 5.31 -22.14 -26.11
CA ALA A 90 4.08 -21.51 -26.59
C ALA A 90 2.87 -21.87 -25.71
N VAL A 91 2.70 -23.14 -25.37
CA VAL A 91 1.60 -23.61 -24.53
C VAL A 91 1.72 -23.06 -23.11
N THR A 92 2.90 -23.11 -22.50
CA THR A 92 3.10 -22.61 -21.13
C THR A 92 2.93 -21.09 -21.04
N SER A 93 3.39 -20.33 -22.04
CA SER A 93 3.23 -18.88 -22.11
C SER A 93 1.77 -18.48 -22.36
N ALA A 94 1.05 -19.23 -23.21
CA ALA A 94 -0.38 -19.03 -23.46
C ALA A 94 -1.21 -19.25 -22.19
N ILE A 95 -0.97 -20.37 -21.49
CA ILE A 95 -1.64 -20.68 -20.23
C ILE A 95 -1.31 -19.62 -19.18
N GLY A 96 -0.03 -19.27 -19.01
CA GLY A 96 0.40 -18.26 -18.05
C GLY A 96 -0.24 -16.89 -18.29
N THR A 97 -0.30 -16.45 -19.56
CA THR A 97 -0.92 -15.18 -19.93
C THR A 97 -2.43 -15.22 -19.73
N GLY A 98 -3.11 -16.30 -20.13
CA GLY A 98 -4.54 -16.49 -19.91
C GLY A 98 -4.90 -16.45 -18.43
N VAL A 99 -4.13 -17.14 -17.58
CA VAL A 99 -4.32 -17.12 -16.12
C VAL A 99 -4.09 -15.73 -15.54
N LEU A 100 -3.07 -14.99 -16.00
CA LEU A 100 -2.80 -13.63 -15.54
C LEU A 100 -3.93 -12.67 -15.90
N ILE A 101 -4.38 -12.68 -17.16
CA ILE A 101 -5.46 -11.79 -17.63
C ILE A 101 -6.78 -12.16 -16.97
N TYR A 102 -7.07 -13.46 -16.81
CA TYR A 102 -8.24 -13.91 -16.06
C TYR A 102 -8.18 -13.43 -14.61
N GLY A 103 -7.05 -13.60 -13.93
CA GLY A 103 -6.87 -13.16 -12.54
C GLY A 103 -7.02 -11.64 -12.37
N LEU A 104 -6.46 -10.84 -13.29
CA LEU A 104 -6.66 -9.39 -13.33
C LEU A 104 -8.13 -9.03 -13.57
N GLY A 105 -8.77 -9.67 -14.55
CA GLY A 105 -10.18 -9.48 -14.84
C GLY A 105 -11.09 -9.83 -13.66
N SER A 106 -10.82 -10.95 -12.97
CA SER A 106 -11.54 -11.33 -11.75
C SER A 106 -11.35 -10.31 -10.63
N GLY A 107 -10.15 -9.74 -10.49
CA GLY A 107 -9.87 -8.66 -9.55
C GLY A 107 -10.65 -7.38 -9.89
N LEU A 108 -10.72 -7.01 -11.17
CA LEU A 108 -11.52 -5.86 -11.63
C LEU A 108 -13.01 -6.09 -11.44
N ASN A 109 -13.50 -7.29 -11.76
CA ASN A 109 -14.90 -7.65 -11.56
C ASN A 109 -15.28 -7.67 -10.08
N TRP A 110 -14.38 -8.13 -9.20
CA TRP A 110 -14.58 -8.06 -7.76
C TRP A 110 -14.72 -6.59 -7.28
N LEU A 111 -13.99 -5.65 -7.89
CA LEU A 111 -14.03 -4.22 -7.55
C LEU A 111 -15.26 -3.50 -8.14
N TYR A 112 -15.52 -3.66 -9.44
CA TYR A 112 -16.55 -2.91 -10.17
C TYR A 112 -17.91 -3.62 -10.26
N GLN A 113 -17.97 -4.91 -9.94
CA GLN A 113 -19.17 -5.75 -10.03
C GLN A 113 -19.89 -5.57 -11.37
N TYR A 114 -19.21 -5.92 -12.47
CA TYR A 114 -19.79 -5.79 -13.81
C TYR A 114 -21.02 -6.69 -13.95
N ASP A 115 -22.06 -6.19 -14.61
CA ASP A 115 -23.29 -6.94 -14.88
C ASP A 115 -23.00 -8.24 -15.68
N GLU A 116 -22.03 -8.18 -16.59
CA GLU A 116 -21.57 -9.32 -17.40
C GLU A 116 -20.07 -9.61 -17.15
N PRO A 117 -19.74 -10.39 -16.11
CA PRO A 117 -18.35 -10.61 -15.71
C PRO A 117 -17.52 -11.33 -16.78
N GLU A 118 -18.13 -12.20 -17.58
CA GLU A 118 -17.41 -13.00 -18.58
C GLU A 118 -16.73 -12.15 -19.66
N LEU A 119 -17.33 -11.02 -20.04
CA LEU A 119 -16.78 -10.05 -20.99
C LEU A 119 -15.45 -9.43 -20.53
N TRP A 120 -15.28 -9.29 -19.22
CA TRP A 120 -14.11 -8.64 -18.62
C TRP A 120 -13.11 -9.64 -18.04
N THR A 121 -13.49 -10.90 -17.84
CA THR A 121 -12.60 -11.95 -17.32
C THR A 121 -12.20 -12.96 -18.39
N THR A 122 -13.16 -13.62 -19.02
CA THR A 122 -12.94 -14.88 -19.74
C THR A 122 -12.57 -14.63 -21.19
N TYR A 123 -13.31 -13.76 -21.88
CA TYR A 123 -13.01 -13.40 -23.26
C TYR A 123 -11.62 -12.78 -23.44
N PRO A 124 -11.21 -11.74 -22.68
CA PRO A 124 -9.86 -11.18 -22.81
C PRO A 124 -8.77 -12.19 -22.45
N ALA A 125 -9.01 -13.09 -21.49
CA ALA A 125 -8.07 -14.14 -21.12
C ALA A 125 -7.85 -15.14 -22.26
N ILE A 126 -8.93 -15.58 -22.93
CA ILE A 126 -8.85 -16.49 -24.08
C ILE A 126 -8.15 -15.80 -25.25
N ILE A 127 -8.51 -14.55 -25.56
CA ILE A 127 -7.90 -13.79 -26.65
C ILE A 127 -6.40 -13.62 -26.42
N ALA A 128 -6.00 -13.19 -25.21
CA ALA A 128 -4.60 -13.02 -24.86
C ALA A 128 -3.82 -14.35 -24.87
N ALA A 129 -4.44 -15.44 -24.40
CA ALA A 129 -3.85 -16.77 -24.45
C ALA A 129 -3.61 -17.24 -25.90
N VAL A 130 -4.57 -17.03 -26.80
CA VAL A 130 -4.43 -17.38 -28.23
C VAL A 130 -3.35 -16.55 -28.90
N ILE A 131 -3.32 -15.24 -28.65
CA ILE A 131 -2.26 -14.35 -29.16
C ILE A 131 -0.89 -14.83 -28.69
N MET A 132 -0.76 -15.16 -27.40
CA MET A 132 0.51 -15.64 -26.84
C MET A 132 0.88 -17.05 -27.26
N LEU A 133 -0.09 -17.90 -27.60
CA LEU A 133 0.17 -19.20 -28.20
C LEU A 133 0.84 -19.02 -29.56
N VAL A 134 0.32 -18.12 -30.40
CA VAL A 134 0.90 -17.83 -31.73
C VAL A 134 2.27 -17.16 -31.58
N ALA A 135 2.37 -16.12 -30.73
CA ALA A 135 3.61 -15.40 -30.50
C ALA A 135 4.71 -16.31 -29.90
N GLY A 136 4.33 -17.26 -29.04
CA GLY A 136 5.26 -18.18 -28.39
C GLY A 136 6.00 -19.12 -29.34
N PHE A 137 5.51 -19.32 -30.57
CA PHE A 137 6.26 -20.02 -31.61
C PHE A 137 7.43 -19.20 -32.19
N PHE A 138 7.36 -17.88 -32.08
CA PHE A 138 8.36 -16.93 -32.59
C PHE A 138 9.31 -16.40 -31.50
N ILE A 139 9.03 -16.67 -30.23
CA ILE A 139 9.85 -16.23 -29.09
C ILE A 139 10.91 -17.28 -28.76
N ASP A 140 12.16 -16.85 -28.56
CA ASP A 140 13.24 -17.74 -28.13
C ASP A 140 13.01 -18.27 -26.71
N ALA A 141 12.92 -19.59 -26.61
CA ALA A 141 12.68 -20.36 -25.39
C ALA A 141 13.68 -20.13 -24.24
N LYS A 142 14.83 -19.50 -24.53
CA LYS A 142 15.93 -19.30 -23.56
C LYS A 142 15.94 -17.93 -22.89
N ARG A 143 14.99 -17.04 -23.17
CA ARG A 143 14.93 -15.73 -22.49
C ARG A 143 14.26 -15.87 -21.12
N PRO A 144 14.95 -15.57 -20.01
CA PRO A 144 14.31 -15.59 -18.69
C PRO A 144 13.24 -14.49 -18.60
N PHE A 145 12.03 -14.83 -18.13
CA PHE A 145 11.01 -13.85 -17.78
C PHE A 145 11.49 -13.02 -16.59
N PRO A 146 11.54 -11.68 -16.68
CA PRO A 146 12.05 -10.83 -15.60
C PRO A 146 10.97 -10.60 -14.54
N ILE A 147 10.57 -11.66 -13.82
CA ILE A 147 9.55 -11.63 -12.74
C ILE A 147 9.89 -10.56 -11.68
N GLY A 148 11.17 -10.38 -11.38
CA GLY A 148 11.65 -9.33 -10.47
C GLY A 148 11.43 -7.89 -10.97
N ALA A 149 11.58 -7.65 -12.27
CA ALA A 149 11.34 -6.32 -12.84
C ALA A 149 9.85 -5.97 -12.89
N VAL A 150 9.00 -6.95 -13.16
CA VAL A 150 7.53 -6.78 -13.19
C VAL A 150 6.98 -6.50 -11.79
N THR A 151 7.39 -7.28 -10.79
CA THR A 151 6.99 -7.06 -9.39
C THR A 151 7.49 -5.72 -8.86
N TYR A 152 8.75 -5.37 -9.12
CA TYR A 152 9.30 -4.05 -8.77
C TYR A 152 8.50 -2.89 -9.41
N THR A 153 8.19 -3.00 -10.70
CA THR A 153 7.44 -1.96 -11.44
C THR A 153 6.01 -1.82 -10.94
N LEU A 154 5.33 -2.94 -10.65
CA LEU A 154 3.97 -2.96 -10.10
C LEU A 154 3.93 -2.30 -8.72
N THR A 155 4.78 -2.73 -7.79
CA THR A 155 4.83 -2.16 -6.43
C THR A 155 5.14 -0.66 -6.48
N ARG A 156 6.09 -0.23 -7.31
CA ARG A 156 6.45 1.18 -7.47
C ARG A 156 5.31 2.01 -8.06
N SER A 157 4.61 1.47 -9.07
CA SER A 157 3.46 2.15 -9.68
C SER A 157 2.31 2.30 -8.69
N LEU A 158 2.03 1.26 -7.90
CA LEU A 158 0.99 1.26 -6.88
C LEU A 158 1.28 2.29 -5.77
N LEU A 159 2.53 2.37 -5.29
CA LEU A 159 2.96 3.39 -4.34
C LEU A 159 2.89 4.81 -4.91
N ASN A 160 3.18 4.99 -6.20
CA ASN A 160 3.05 6.28 -6.86
C ASN A 160 1.59 6.72 -6.97
N ILE A 161 0.66 5.79 -7.25
CA ILE A 161 -0.78 6.08 -7.31
C ILE A 161 -1.31 6.50 -5.93
N ILE A 162 -0.99 5.74 -4.88
CA ILE A 162 -1.40 6.04 -3.50
C ILE A 162 -0.93 7.45 -3.08
N ARG A 163 0.27 7.87 -3.53
CA ARG A 163 0.81 9.21 -3.23
C ARG A 163 0.10 10.34 -3.99
N SER A 164 -0.45 10.05 -5.17
CA SER A 164 -1.15 11.06 -5.97
C SER A 164 -2.50 11.47 -5.36
N ILE A 165 -3.01 10.69 -4.39
CA ILE A 165 -4.25 10.99 -3.69
C ILE A 165 -3.98 12.09 -2.66
N GLU A 166 -4.65 13.23 -2.85
CA GLU A 166 -4.57 14.38 -1.95
C GLU A 166 -5.13 14.02 -0.55
N PRO A 167 -4.55 14.54 0.56
CA PRO A 167 -5.04 14.27 1.91
C PRO A 167 -6.54 14.55 2.11
N LEU A 168 -7.11 15.52 1.39
CA LEU A 168 -8.56 15.82 1.42
C LEU A 168 -9.41 14.61 1.02
N ILE A 169 -8.98 13.85 0.02
CA ILE A 169 -9.70 12.64 -0.43
C ILE A 169 -9.67 11.58 0.67
N TYR A 170 -8.52 11.41 1.34
CA TYR A 170 -8.41 10.50 2.48
C TYR A 170 -9.40 10.85 3.60
N VAL A 171 -9.60 12.14 3.88
CA VAL A 171 -10.58 12.57 4.90
C VAL A 171 -11.98 12.15 4.51
N ILE A 172 -12.37 12.31 3.24
CA ILE A 172 -13.70 11.90 2.77
C ILE A 172 -13.87 10.39 2.91
N VAL A 173 -12.87 9.61 2.48
CA VAL A 173 -12.90 8.14 2.60
C VAL A 173 -13.02 7.71 4.07
N PHE A 174 -12.18 8.26 4.94
CA PHE A 174 -12.23 7.92 6.37
C PHE A 174 -13.49 8.48 7.06
N ALA A 175 -14.05 9.60 6.62
CA ALA A 175 -15.29 10.13 7.17
C ALA A 175 -16.49 9.24 6.82
N VAL A 176 -16.51 8.65 5.62
CA VAL A 176 -17.50 7.62 5.26
C VAL A 176 -17.28 6.36 6.11
N TRP A 177 -16.03 6.03 6.40
CA TRP A 177 -15.67 4.82 7.13
C TRP A 177 -15.98 4.90 8.63
N VAL A 178 -15.45 5.89 9.34
CA VAL A 178 -15.56 6.00 10.81
C VAL A 178 -16.52 7.10 11.28
N GLY A 179 -17.13 7.81 10.33
CA GLY A 179 -17.95 8.99 10.60
C GLY A 179 -17.16 10.30 10.54
N ILE A 180 -17.88 11.40 10.36
CA ILE A 180 -17.32 12.75 10.38
C ILE A 180 -16.78 13.06 11.77
N GLY A 181 -15.55 13.56 11.86
CA GLY A 181 -14.97 13.99 13.13
C GLY A 181 -13.43 13.97 13.18
N PRO A 182 -12.85 14.37 14.33
CA PRO A 182 -11.41 14.41 14.55
C PRO A 182 -10.69 13.09 14.27
N PHE A 183 -11.36 11.97 14.56
CA PHE A 183 -10.79 10.64 14.36
C PHE A 183 -10.56 10.32 12.88
N ALA A 184 -11.52 10.64 12.00
CA ALA A 184 -11.33 10.52 10.55
C ALA A 184 -10.16 11.38 10.05
N GLY A 185 -10.01 12.59 10.60
CA GLY A 185 -8.88 13.48 10.29
C GLY A 185 -7.52 12.88 10.69
N ILE A 186 -7.43 12.28 11.88
CA ILE A 186 -6.21 11.60 12.35
C ILE A 186 -5.86 10.40 11.45
N LEU A 187 -6.86 9.58 11.10
CA LEU A 187 -6.64 8.43 10.20
C LEU A 187 -6.19 8.88 8.81
N ALA A 188 -6.80 9.93 8.27
CA ALA A 188 -6.43 10.51 6.97
C ALA A 188 -4.97 11.00 6.96
N LEU A 189 -4.58 11.78 7.97
CA LEU A 189 -3.20 12.27 8.12
C LEU A 189 -2.22 11.12 8.30
N THR A 190 -2.58 10.13 9.13
CA THR A 190 -1.71 8.98 9.43
C THR A 190 -1.49 8.13 8.19
N GLY A 191 -2.55 7.77 7.46
CA GLY A 191 -2.44 6.97 6.24
C GLY A 191 -1.59 7.65 5.17
N HIS A 192 -1.84 8.94 4.93
CA HIS A 192 -1.04 9.73 3.99
C HIS A 192 0.43 9.84 4.43
N THR A 193 0.67 10.06 5.73
CA THR A 193 2.01 10.18 6.31
C THR A 193 2.81 8.88 6.21
N ILE A 194 2.21 7.74 6.51
CA ILE A 194 2.86 6.43 6.41
C ILE A 194 3.28 6.16 4.97
N ALA A 195 2.39 6.38 4.00
CA ALA A 195 2.73 6.20 2.59
C ALA A 195 3.89 7.10 2.14
N ALA A 196 3.87 8.36 2.58
CA ALA A 196 4.88 9.33 2.19
C ALA A 196 6.24 9.11 2.89
N LEU A 197 6.25 8.71 4.17
CA LEU A 197 7.48 8.36 4.90
C LEU A 197 8.05 7.03 4.43
N GLY A 198 7.23 6.02 4.15
CA GLY A 198 7.68 4.72 3.66
C GLY A 198 8.54 4.84 2.40
N LYS A 199 8.13 5.69 1.45
CA LYS A 199 8.92 5.99 0.25
C LYS A 199 10.23 6.71 0.56
N LEU A 200 10.19 7.79 1.35
CA LEU A 200 11.39 8.55 1.70
C LEU A 200 12.41 7.69 2.48
N PHE A 201 11.93 6.82 3.35
CA PHE A 201 12.77 5.87 4.09
C PHE A 201 13.37 4.82 3.15
N SER A 202 12.59 4.25 2.22
CA SER A 202 13.10 3.31 1.21
C SER A 202 14.16 3.94 0.32
N GLU A 203 13.91 5.13 -0.22
CA GLU A 203 14.88 5.87 -1.04
C GLU A 203 16.16 6.16 -0.26
N GLN A 204 16.06 6.47 1.03
CA GLN A 204 17.25 6.68 1.85
C GLN A 204 18.05 5.40 2.12
N VAL A 205 17.39 4.25 2.28
CA VAL A 205 18.06 2.95 2.42
C VAL A 205 18.76 2.55 1.12
N GLU A 206 18.15 2.83 -0.03
CA GLU A 206 18.75 2.59 -1.35
C GLU A 206 19.97 3.47 -1.63
N ASN A 207 20.07 4.64 -0.96
CA ASN A 207 21.17 5.61 -1.14
C ASN A 207 22.28 5.49 -0.08
N ILE A 208 22.33 4.40 0.70
CA ILE A 208 23.41 4.15 1.66
C ILE A 208 24.74 3.99 0.90
N SER A 209 25.79 4.68 1.36
CA SER A 209 27.12 4.55 0.75
C SER A 209 27.77 3.21 1.11
N GLU A 210 28.26 2.49 0.10
CA GLU A 210 28.88 1.15 0.28
C GLU A 210 30.24 1.22 0.97
N GLY A 211 31.00 2.31 0.78
CA GLY A 211 32.36 2.47 1.33
C GLY A 211 32.48 2.24 2.84
N PRO A 212 31.68 2.89 3.70
CA PRO A 212 31.67 2.63 5.14
C PRO A 212 31.31 1.18 5.51
N LEU A 213 30.46 0.51 4.72
CA LEU A 213 30.10 -0.88 4.97
C LEU A 213 31.29 -1.81 4.66
N GLU A 214 31.99 -1.58 3.54
CA GLU A 214 33.19 -2.33 3.16
C GLU A 214 34.32 -2.14 4.17
N ALA A 215 34.51 -0.91 4.67
CA ALA A 215 35.53 -0.64 5.69
C ALA A 215 35.25 -1.41 6.99
N ILE A 216 34.00 -1.47 7.44
CA ILE A 216 33.62 -2.18 8.67
C ILE A 216 33.72 -3.69 8.47
N THR A 217 33.28 -4.23 7.32
CA THR A 217 33.39 -5.68 7.05
C THR A 217 34.84 -6.12 6.93
N ALA A 218 35.73 -5.28 6.40
CA ALA A 218 37.17 -5.53 6.34
C ALA A 218 37.84 -5.69 7.72
N THR A 219 37.23 -5.15 8.78
CA THR A 219 37.73 -5.34 10.16
C THR A 219 37.37 -6.71 10.77
N GLY A 220 36.61 -7.55 10.06
CA GLY A 220 36.09 -8.82 10.56
C GLY A 220 34.76 -8.67 11.33
N ALA A 221 34.08 -7.53 11.20
CA ALA A 221 32.81 -7.28 11.87
C ALA A 221 31.69 -8.22 11.37
N ASN A 222 30.85 -8.67 12.30
CA ASN A 222 29.68 -9.48 11.96
C ASN A 222 28.55 -8.62 11.37
N ARG A 223 27.54 -9.25 10.74
CA ARG A 223 26.43 -8.53 10.07
C ARG A 223 25.71 -7.53 10.97
N LEU A 224 25.55 -7.85 12.24
CA LEU A 224 24.82 -6.98 13.19
C LEU A 224 25.65 -5.74 13.52
N GLN A 225 26.97 -5.90 13.67
CA GLN A 225 27.93 -4.80 13.81
C GLN A 225 27.96 -3.93 12.55
N THR A 226 27.95 -4.51 11.35
CA THR A 226 27.88 -3.74 10.10
C THR A 226 26.60 -2.92 10.01
N ILE A 227 25.45 -3.46 10.44
CA ILE A 227 24.19 -2.70 10.48
C ILE A 227 24.29 -1.54 11.49
N VAL A 228 24.73 -1.83 12.72
CA VAL A 228 24.75 -0.84 13.81
C VAL A 228 25.75 0.29 13.55
N PHE A 229 26.93 -0.03 13.01
CA PHE A 229 28.01 0.95 12.84
C PHE A 229 28.14 1.49 11.40
N GLY A 230 27.62 0.77 10.40
CA GLY A 230 27.68 1.17 9.00
C GLY A 230 26.37 1.79 8.51
N VAL A 231 25.23 1.14 8.80
CA VAL A 231 23.93 1.52 8.24
C VAL A 231 23.20 2.54 9.11
N ILE A 232 23.01 2.25 10.41
CA ILE A 232 22.22 3.10 11.33
C ILE A 232 22.68 4.56 11.33
N PRO A 233 23.99 4.89 11.41
CA PRO A 233 24.44 6.28 11.43
C PRO A 233 24.10 7.06 10.14
N GLN A 234 23.99 6.36 9.00
CA GLN A 234 23.66 6.98 7.71
C GLN A 234 22.16 7.23 7.53
N ILE A 235 21.30 6.39 8.12
CA ILE A 235 19.84 6.47 7.92
C ILE A 235 19.10 7.28 8.99
N VAL A 236 19.59 7.30 10.24
CA VAL A 236 18.87 7.93 11.36
C VAL A 236 18.71 9.45 11.21
N PRO A 237 19.76 10.24 10.88
CA PRO A 237 19.60 11.68 10.76
C PRO A 237 18.59 12.08 9.65
N PRO A 238 18.64 11.50 8.43
CA PRO A 238 17.62 11.72 7.42
C PRO A 238 16.21 11.28 7.85
N TYR A 239 16.07 10.15 8.54
CA TYR A 239 14.77 9.66 9.01
C TYR A 239 14.12 10.64 9.99
N ILE A 240 14.90 11.21 10.91
CA ILE A 240 14.42 12.22 11.84
C ILE A 240 14.02 13.49 11.06
N ALA A 241 14.85 13.93 10.10
CA ALA A 241 14.56 15.10 9.28
C ALA A 241 13.25 14.93 8.47
N PHE A 242 13.02 13.77 7.85
CA PHE A 242 11.79 13.47 7.13
C PHE A 242 10.57 13.42 8.04
N THR A 243 10.70 12.83 9.23
CA THR A 243 9.62 12.78 10.22
C THR A 243 9.23 14.19 10.69
N LEU A 244 10.21 15.03 11.04
CA LEU A 244 9.97 16.42 11.44
C LEU A 244 9.35 17.26 10.31
N TYR A 245 9.81 17.05 9.07
CA TYR A 245 9.21 17.67 7.90
C TYR A 245 7.75 17.28 7.70
N ARG A 246 7.45 15.99 7.84
CA ARG A 246 6.08 15.52 7.67
C ARG A 246 5.17 15.99 8.79
N TRP A 247 5.68 16.08 10.01
CA TRP A 247 4.95 16.62 11.15
C TRP A 247 4.53 18.08 10.92
N ASP A 248 5.44 18.92 10.44
CA ASP A 248 5.16 20.32 10.05
C ASP A 248 4.02 20.41 9.03
N ILE A 249 4.16 19.64 7.94
CA ILE A 249 3.14 19.52 6.90
C ILE A 249 1.80 19.10 7.51
N ASN A 250 1.77 18.07 8.35
CA ASN A 250 0.54 17.54 8.93
C ASN A 250 -0.18 18.57 9.80
N VAL A 251 0.55 19.40 10.55
CA VAL A 251 -0.09 20.46 11.35
C VAL A 251 -0.75 21.50 10.45
N ARG A 252 -0.07 21.92 9.38
CA ARG A 252 -0.65 22.83 8.39
C ARG A 252 -1.88 22.22 7.71
N PHE A 253 -1.77 20.99 7.24
CA PHE A 253 -2.85 20.25 6.60
C PHE A 253 -4.01 19.91 7.54
N SER A 254 -3.81 19.85 8.86
CA SER A 254 -4.89 19.59 9.82
C SER A 254 -6.02 20.62 9.71
N THR A 255 -5.68 21.86 9.37
CA THR A 255 -6.66 22.93 9.17
C THR A 255 -7.50 22.67 7.93
N VAL A 256 -6.84 22.34 6.81
CA VAL A 256 -7.46 21.96 5.52
C VAL A 256 -8.36 20.73 5.66
N ILE A 257 -7.90 19.73 6.40
CA ILE A 257 -8.66 18.50 6.69
C ILE A 257 -9.90 18.78 7.54
N GLY A 258 -9.83 19.77 8.43
CA GLY A 258 -11.00 20.25 9.17
C GLY A 258 -12.13 20.74 8.26
N PHE A 259 -11.82 21.31 7.08
CA PHE A 259 -12.82 21.66 6.07
C PHE A 259 -13.51 20.43 5.48
N GLY A 260 -12.76 19.35 5.26
CA GLY A 260 -13.26 18.10 4.67
C GLY A 260 -14.04 17.19 5.64
N GLY A 261 -14.35 17.65 6.86
CA GLY A 261 -15.03 16.85 7.88
C GLY A 261 -14.10 16.10 8.84
N GLY A 262 -12.79 16.39 8.80
CA GLY A 262 -11.81 15.82 9.74
C GLY A 262 -11.78 16.48 11.12
N GLY A 263 -12.74 17.35 11.44
CA GLY A 263 -12.89 17.99 12.75
C GLY A 263 -11.82 19.05 13.10
N GLY A 264 -11.69 19.34 14.40
CA GLY A 264 -10.66 20.25 14.93
C GLY A 264 -10.90 21.74 14.64
N ILE A 265 -9.83 22.54 14.75
CA ILE A 265 -9.90 24.01 14.62
C ILE A 265 -10.33 24.42 13.20
N GLY A 266 -9.91 23.67 12.17
CA GLY A 266 -10.33 23.92 10.79
C GLY A 266 -11.84 23.79 10.59
N PHE A 267 -12.47 22.81 11.24
CA PHE A 267 -13.92 22.65 11.20
C PHE A 267 -14.66 23.84 11.81
N VAL A 268 -14.20 24.31 12.98
CA VAL A 268 -14.80 25.48 13.66
C VAL A 268 -14.61 26.76 12.84
N LEU A 269 -13.45 26.92 12.20
CA LEU A 269 -13.18 28.03 11.30
C LEU A 269 -14.19 28.06 10.14
N VAL A 270 -14.41 26.92 9.48
CA VAL A 270 -15.38 26.79 8.39
C VAL A 270 -16.79 27.08 8.85
N GLN A 271 -17.17 26.56 10.01
CA GLN A 271 -18.47 26.82 10.58
C GLN A 271 -18.71 28.32 10.76
N ASN A 272 -17.72 29.06 11.29
CA ASN A 272 -17.82 30.50 11.46
C ASN A 272 -17.88 31.27 10.13
N ILE A 273 -17.13 30.82 9.11
CA ILE A 273 -17.21 31.38 7.75
C ILE A 273 -18.60 31.15 7.16
N ASN A 274 -19.14 29.94 7.27
CA ASN A 274 -20.47 29.58 6.76
C ASN A 274 -21.60 30.32 7.48
N LEU A 275 -21.41 30.64 8.76
CA LEU A 275 -22.33 31.47 9.57
C LEU A 275 -22.15 32.97 9.32
N LEU A 276 -21.29 33.39 8.38
CA LEU A 276 -20.95 34.78 8.08
C LEU A 276 -20.36 35.54 9.29
N GLN A 277 -19.82 34.82 10.27
CA GLN A 277 -19.22 35.37 11.49
C GLN A 277 -17.75 35.72 11.26
N TYR A 278 -17.49 36.61 10.30
CA TYR A 278 -16.13 36.92 9.85
C TYR A 278 -15.21 37.42 10.97
N ARG A 279 -15.74 38.16 11.96
CA ARG A 279 -14.95 38.61 13.12
C ARG A 279 -14.37 37.42 13.91
N GLN A 280 -15.14 36.37 14.12
CA GLN A 280 -14.71 35.18 14.85
C GLN A 280 -13.76 34.35 13.99
N ALA A 281 -14.09 34.18 12.71
CA ALA A 281 -13.22 33.51 11.74
C ALA A 281 -11.83 34.17 11.63
N SER A 282 -11.74 35.50 11.57
CA SER A 282 -10.47 36.22 11.50
C SER A 282 -9.57 35.98 12.72
N VAL A 283 -10.15 35.94 13.93
CA VAL A 283 -9.40 35.63 15.16
C VAL A 283 -8.85 34.19 15.10
N MET A 284 -9.66 33.24 14.65
CA MET A 284 -9.23 31.84 14.49
C MET A 284 -8.13 31.70 13.43
N MET A 285 -8.23 32.41 12.30
CA MET A 285 -7.18 32.42 11.28
C MET A 285 -5.84 32.94 11.82
N ILE A 286 -5.86 34.03 12.59
CA ILE A 286 -4.64 34.58 13.22
C ILE A 286 -4.06 33.58 14.23
N ALA A 287 -4.91 32.95 15.06
CA ALA A 287 -4.46 31.95 16.03
C ALA A 287 -3.80 30.75 15.33
N ILE A 288 -4.40 30.24 14.25
CA ILE A 288 -3.81 29.18 13.43
C ILE A 288 -2.45 29.62 12.86
N ALA A 289 -2.37 30.84 12.30
CA ALA A 289 -1.13 31.36 11.73
C ALA A 289 -0.01 31.43 12.78
N ILE A 290 -0.30 31.93 13.99
CA ILE A 290 0.68 31.99 15.09
C ILE A 290 1.17 30.59 15.47
N VAL A 291 0.27 29.61 15.60
CA VAL A 291 0.63 28.23 15.93
C VAL A 291 1.52 27.65 14.84
N VAL A 292 1.11 27.74 13.57
CA VAL A 292 1.88 27.21 12.44
C VAL A 292 3.25 27.88 12.35
N MET A 293 3.34 29.21 12.43
CA MET A 293 4.61 29.94 12.41
C MET A 293 5.55 29.53 13.56
N SER A 294 5.00 29.33 14.76
CA SER A 294 5.77 28.89 15.92
C SER A 294 6.35 27.49 15.72
N LEU A 295 5.55 26.60 15.13
CA LEU A 295 5.95 25.22 14.84
C LEU A 295 6.98 25.13 13.72
N ASP A 296 6.79 25.87 12.63
CA ASP A 296 7.75 26.00 11.54
C ASP A 296 9.12 26.46 12.08
N TYR A 297 9.12 27.44 12.98
CA TYR A 297 10.33 27.95 13.62
C TYR A 297 11.03 26.90 14.49
N ILE A 298 10.28 26.19 15.34
CA ILE A 298 10.82 25.12 16.20
C ILE A 298 11.37 23.98 15.34
N SER A 299 10.62 23.53 14.32
CA SER A 299 11.00 22.45 13.40
C SER A 299 12.28 22.80 12.64
N SER A 300 12.40 24.04 12.17
CA SER A 300 13.61 24.55 11.52
C SER A 300 14.82 24.50 12.45
N ARG A 301 14.69 25.00 13.69
CA ARG A 301 15.78 25.01 14.68
C ARG A 301 16.25 23.62 15.08
N ILE A 302 15.33 22.66 15.24
CA ILE A 302 15.68 21.27 15.55
C ILE A 302 16.44 20.65 14.37
N ARG A 303 15.99 20.89 13.13
CA ARG A 303 16.60 20.32 11.94
C ARG A 303 18.04 20.80 11.73
N THR A 304 18.33 22.08 11.97
CA THR A 304 19.71 22.64 11.87
C THR A 304 20.67 22.10 12.92
N ARG A 305 20.18 21.43 13.98
CA ARG A 305 21.05 20.79 14.98
C ARG A 305 21.30 19.30 14.72
N ILE A 306 20.45 18.66 13.92
CA ILE A 306 20.50 17.22 13.64
C ILE A 306 21.23 16.95 12.33
N ILE A 307 21.08 17.85 11.35
CA ILE A 307 21.79 17.87 10.06
C ILE A 307 22.99 18.80 10.19
#